data_AF-A0A504YX86-F1
#
_entry.id   AF-A0A504YX86-F1
#
_cell.length_a   1.000
_cell.length_b   1.000
_cell.length_c   1.000
_cell.angle_alpha   90.00
_cell.angle_beta   90.00
_cell.angle_gamma   90.00
#
_symmetry.space_group_name_H-M   'P 1'
#
loop_
_entity.id
_entity.type
_entity.pdbx_description
1 polymer ?
#
loop_
_entity_poly.entity_id
_entity_poly.type
_entity_poly.pdbx_seq_one_letter_code
_entity_poly.pdbx_strand_id
1 'polypeptide(L)'
;MERLVNASSKVISVLLTKGKPAISKFITYAKVEMRPPSVADLTPALAEANRLIAAAKAGKWKNVTTKEGLLNAVVTMEVLAWFFVGEIIGRRSIIGYSRVPGGYIRAH
;
A
#
# COMPACT_ATOMS: atom_id res chain seq x y z
N MET A 1 -25.82 -26.49 22.03
CA MET A 1 -24.53 -25.79 21.76
C MET A 1 -23.67 -26.52 20.73
N GLU A 2 -23.52 -27.85 20.78
CA GLU A 2 -22.62 -28.59 19.87
C GLU A 2 -22.91 -28.41 18.37
N ARG A 3 -24.19 -28.34 17.96
CA ARG A 3 -24.54 -28.13 16.54
C ARG A 3 -24.13 -26.75 16.03
N LEU A 4 -24.17 -25.73 16.87
CA LEU A 4 -23.74 -24.37 16.55
C LEU A 4 -22.21 -24.31 16.40
N VAL A 5 -21.48 -24.98 17.31
CA VAL A 5 -20.02 -25.09 17.26
C VAL A 5 -19.55 -25.89 16.03
N ASN A 6 -20.26 -26.96 15.67
CA ASN A 6 -19.95 -27.73 14.47
C ASN A 6 -20.28 -26.97 13.18
N ALA A 7 -21.37 -26.20 13.16
CA ALA A 7 -21.71 -25.34 12.04
C ALA A 7 -20.70 -24.20 11.85
N SER A 8 -20.27 -23.54 12.93
CA SER A 8 -19.26 -22.47 12.87
C SER A 8 -17.90 -23.02 12.43
N SER A 9 -17.49 -24.17 12.95
CA SER A 9 -16.25 -24.86 12.51
C SER A 9 -16.28 -25.19 11.02
N LYS A 10 -17.43 -25.62 10.49
CA LYS A 10 -17.62 -25.90 9.06
C LYS A 10 -17.59 -24.64 8.19
N VAL A 11 -18.14 -23.52 8.67
CA VAL A 11 -18.06 -22.23 7.96
C VAL A 11 -16.63 -21.71 7.96
N ILE A 12 -15.92 -21.79 9.09
CA ILE A 12 -14.51 -21.39 9.19
C ILE A 12 -13.64 -22.24 8.27
N SER A 13 -13.83 -23.57 8.23
CA SER A 13 -13.04 -24.44 7.36
C SER A 13 -13.31 -24.17 5.87
N VAL A 14 -14.54 -23.84 5.49
CA VAL A 14 -14.87 -23.39 4.13
C VAL A 14 -14.24 -22.04 3.82
N LEU A 15 -14.23 -21.09 4.76
CA LEU A 15 -13.61 -19.79 4.59
C LEU A 15 -12.09 -19.91 4.45
N LEU A 16 -11.47 -20.77 5.25
CA LEU A 16 -10.03 -21.06 5.18
C LEU A 16 -9.66 -21.76 3.88
N THR A 17 -10.41 -22.78 3.47
CA THR A 17 -10.12 -23.50 2.21
C THR A 17 -10.30 -22.61 0.98
N LYS A 18 -11.31 -21.72 0.98
CA LYS A 18 -11.51 -20.75 -0.11
C LYS A 18 -10.59 -19.54 -0.04
N GLY A 19 -10.22 -19.07 1.15
CA GLY A 19 -9.37 -17.90 1.36
C GLY A 19 -7.87 -18.17 1.23
N LYS A 20 -7.43 -19.38 1.59
CA LYS A 20 -6.03 -19.81 1.51
C LYS A 20 -5.37 -19.58 0.14
N PRO A 21 -5.98 -19.91 -1.02
CA PRO A 21 -5.35 -19.65 -2.31
C PRO A 21 -5.16 -18.15 -2.60
N ALA A 22 -6.09 -17.29 -2.19
CA ALA A 22 -5.96 -15.84 -2.37
C ALA A 22 -4.84 -15.27 -1.50
N ILE A 23 -4.79 -15.66 -0.22
CA ILE A 23 -3.72 -15.25 0.71
C ILE A 23 -2.37 -15.77 0.23
N SER A 24 -2.31 -17.02 -0.25
CA SER A 24 -1.07 -17.59 -0.77
C SER A 24 -0.55 -16.81 -1.98
N LYS A 25 -1.42 -16.42 -2.91
CA LYS A 25 -1.04 -15.57 -4.05
C LYS A 25 -0.57 -14.20 -3.58
N PHE A 26 -1.30 -13.57 -2.66
CA PHE A 26 -0.92 -12.29 -2.08
C PHE A 26 0.47 -12.36 -1.43
N ILE A 27 0.76 -13.38 -0.61
CA ILE A 27 2.06 -13.55 0.03
C ILE A 27 3.17 -13.75 -1.02
N THR A 28 2.91 -14.52 -2.08
CA THR A 28 3.91 -14.74 -3.14
C THR A 28 4.30 -13.43 -3.82
N TYR A 29 3.33 -12.59 -4.21
CA TYR A 29 3.61 -11.29 -4.85
C TYR A 29 4.18 -10.27 -3.86
N ALA A 30 3.62 -10.20 -2.64
CA ALA A 30 4.11 -9.29 -1.61
C ALA A 30 5.59 -9.53 -1.26
N LYS A 31 6.07 -10.78 -1.29
CA LYS A 31 7.49 -11.09 -1.05
C LYS A 31 8.44 -10.50 -2.08
N VAL A 32 8.00 -10.30 -3.32
CA VAL A 32 8.85 -9.78 -4.40
C VAL A 32 8.64 -8.29 -4.63
N GLU A 33 7.40 -7.81 -4.54
CA GLU A 33 7.03 -6.41 -4.81
C GLU A 33 7.11 -5.51 -3.59
N MET A 34 6.79 -6.02 -2.39
CA MET A 34 6.79 -5.24 -1.14
C MET A 34 8.06 -5.47 -0.31
N ARG A 35 9.11 -6.05 -0.90
CA ARG A 35 10.39 -6.18 -0.21
C ARG A 35 11.00 -4.79 0.01
N PRO A 36 11.64 -4.52 1.15
CA PRO A 36 12.47 -3.34 1.25
C PRO A 36 13.55 -3.38 0.17
N PRO A 37 13.85 -2.24 -0.48
CA PRO A 37 14.84 -2.18 -1.54
C PRO A 37 16.23 -2.54 -1.00
N SER A 38 17.04 -3.21 -1.82
CA SER A 38 18.45 -3.44 -1.50
C SER A 38 19.25 -2.17 -1.81
N VAL A 39 20.43 -2.02 -1.20
CA VAL A 39 21.34 -0.90 -1.49
C VAL A 39 21.73 -0.87 -2.97
N ALA A 40 21.83 -2.04 -3.61
CA ALA A 40 22.09 -2.15 -5.04
C ALA A 40 20.95 -1.59 -5.91
N ASP A 41 19.71 -1.57 -5.41
CA ASP A 41 18.54 -1.05 -6.12
C ASP A 41 18.47 0.49 -6.05
N LEU A 42 19.19 1.12 -5.10
CA LEU A 42 19.15 2.57 -4.90
C LEU A 42 19.90 3.35 -5.97
N THR A 43 21.06 2.85 -6.42
CA THR A 43 21.87 3.53 -7.42
C THR A 43 21.15 3.70 -8.77
N PRO A 44 20.49 2.67 -9.35
CA PRO A 44 19.70 2.86 -10.56
C PRO A 44 18.48 3.74 -10.33
N ALA A 45 17.80 3.63 -9.18
CA ALA A 45 16.63 4.45 -8.86
C ALA A 45 16.97 5.95 -8.83
N LEU A 46 18.11 6.33 -8.23
CA LEU A 46 18.60 7.71 -8.23
C LEU A 46 18.96 8.20 -9.64
N ALA A 47 19.56 7.34 -10.47
CA ALA A 47 19.88 7.67 -11.85
C ALA A 47 18.60 7.92 -12.67
N GLU A 48 17.56 7.12 -12.49
CA GLU A 48 16.25 7.31 -13.13
C GLU A 48 15.56 8.60 -12.67
N ALA A 49 15.58 8.89 -11.37
CA ALA A 49 15.03 10.15 -10.84
C ALA A 49 15.71 11.37 -11.48
N ASN A 50 17.04 11.36 -11.61
CA ASN A 50 17.78 12.43 -12.29
C ASN A 50 17.40 12.57 -13.77
N ARG A 51 17.18 11.44 -14.48
CA ARG A 51 16.72 11.45 -15.87
C ARG A 51 15.32 12.06 -16.00
N LEU A 52 14.40 11.73 -15.07
CA LEU A 52 13.05 12.31 -15.05
C LEU A 52 13.10 13.83 -14.83
N ILE A 53 13.95 14.30 -13.91
CA ILE A 53 14.15 15.74 -13.69
C ILE A 53 14.68 16.42 -14.96
N ALA A 54 15.69 15.84 -15.61
CA ALA A 54 16.23 16.37 -16.86
C ALA A 54 15.18 16.39 -17.98
N ALA A 55 14.38 15.32 -18.12
CA ALA A 55 13.29 15.22 -19.09
C ALA A 55 12.19 16.27 -18.83
N ALA A 56 11.85 16.52 -17.57
CA ALA A 56 10.90 17.56 -17.17
C ALA A 56 11.43 18.95 -17.54
N LYS A 57 12.69 19.25 -17.23
CA LYS A 57 13.36 20.52 -17.61
C LYS A 57 13.42 20.71 -19.13
N ALA A 58 13.65 19.64 -19.87
CA ALA A 58 13.65 19.65 -21.35
C ALA A 58 12.25 19.77 -21.97
N GLY A 59 11.17 19.84 -21.17
CA GLY A 59 9.81 20.04 -21.67
C GLY A 59 9.12 18.78 -22.19
N LYS A 60 9.67 17.58 -21.96
CA LYS A 60 9.10 16.31 -22.47
C LYS A 60 7.72 15.99 -21.91
N TRP A 61 7.35 16.58 -20.78
CA TRP A 61 6.02 16.45 -20.16
C TRP A 61 4.88 16.92 -21.08
N LYS A 62 5.16 17.80 -22.05
CA LYS A 62 4.16 18.28 -23.03
C LYS A 62 3.76 17.24 -24.07
N ASN A 63 4.58 16.21 -24.27
CA ASN A 63 4.35 15.15 -25.26
C ASN A 63 3.71 13.89 -24.65
N VAL A 64 3.34 13.93 -23.37
CA VAL A 64 2.78 12.78 -22.65
C VAL A 64 1.31 12.63 -23.01
N THR A 65 0.90 11.42 -23.36
CA THR A 65 -0.51 11.13 -23.67
C THR A 65 -1.37 11.14 -22.40
N THR A 66 -2.67 11.39 -22.51
CA THR A 66 -3.59 11.42 -21.36
C THR A 66 -3.58 10.09 -20.59
N LYS A 67 -3.44 8.96 -21.29
CA LYS A 67 -3.37 7.63 -20.70
C LYS A 67 -2.12 7.47 -19.82
N GLU A 68 -0.96 7.90 -20.31
CA GLU A 68 0.30 7.84 -19.56
C GLU A 68 0.29 8.81 -18.37
N GLY A 69 -0.23 10.03 -18.58
CA GLY A 69 -0.39 11.01 -17.51
C GLY A 69 -1.25 10.49 -16.37
N LEU A 70 -2.39 9.86 -16.70
CA LEU A 70 -3.28 9.28 -15.70
C LEU A 70 -2.64 8.10 -14.96
N LEU A 71 -1.95 7.20 -15.67
CA LEU A 71 -1.25 6.09 -15.06
C LEU A 71 -0.20 6.58 -14.05
N ASN A 72 0.62 7.55 -14.45
CA ASN A 72 1.64 8.14 -13.58
C ASN A 72 1.04 8.86 -12.37
N ALA A 73 -0.13 9.50 -12.53
CA ALA A 73 -0.85 10.14 -11.44
C ALA A 73 -1.38 9.12 -10.42
N VAL A 74 -1.93 7.99 -10.88
CA VAL A 74 -2.41 6.91 -9.98
C VAL A 74 -1.26 6.32 -9.17
N VAL A 75 -0.13 6.02 -9.81
CA VAL A 75 1.07 5.51 -9.11
C VAL A 75 1.60 6.55 -8.11
N THR A 76 1.61 7.83 -8.48
CA THR A 76 2.01 8.92 -7.57
C THR A 76 1.09 8.98 -6.35
N MET A 77 -0.23 8.86 -6.56
CA MET A 77 -1.21 8.82 -5.48
C MET A 77 -1.01 7.61 -4.56
N GLU A 78 -0.69 6.44 -5.11
CA GLU A 78 -0.37 5.24 -4.33
C GLU A 78 0.85 5.46 -3.42
N VAL A 79 1.93 6.05 -3.94
CA VAL A 79 3.13 6.36 -3.14
C VAL A 79 2.81 7.35 -2.01
N LEU A 80 1.96 8.34 -2.26
CA LEU A 80 1.49 9.26 -1.21
C LEU A 80 0.61 8.56 -0.17
N ALA A 81 -0.22 7.60 -0.57
CA ALA A 81 -1.04 6.82 0.37
C ALA A 81 -0.15 6.04 1.37
N TRP A 82 1.00 5.52 0.92
CA TRP A 82 1.96 4.84 1.80
C TRP A 82 2.53 5.75 2.91
N PHE A 83 2.66 7.05 2.67
CA PHE A 83 3.03 8.01 3.72
C PHE A 83 1.99 8.02 4.86
N PHE A 84 0.70 8.06 4.52
CA PHE A 84 -0.38 8.03 5.51
C PHE A 84 -0.48 6.68 6.23
N VAL A 85 -0.18 5.57 5.55
CA VAL A 85 -0.04 4.26 6.22
C VAL A 85 1.08 4.30 7.26
N GLY A 86 2.21 4.92 6.93
CA GLY A 86 3.30 5.17 7.87
C GLY A 86 2.86 6.01 9.07
N GLU A 87 2.07 7.06 8.84
CA GLU A 87 1.49 7.88 9.91
C GLU A 87 0.58 7.06 10.83
N ILE A 88 -0.29 6.21 10.27
CA ILE A 88 -1.18 5.29 11.00
C ILE A 88 -0.38 4.35 11.91
N ILE A 89 0.74 3.80 11.41
CA ILE A 89 1.65 2.96 12.20
C ILE A 89 2.33 3.79 13.28
N GLY A 90 2.84 4.99 12.95
CA GLY A 90 3.56 5.87 13.88
C GLY A 90 2.68 6.36 15.05
N ARG A 91 1.45 6.76 14.78
CA ARG A 91 0.47 7.16 15.82
C ARG A 91 -0.15 5.96 16.56
N ARG A 92 -0.03 4.76 15.99
CA ARG A 92 -0.65 3.51 16.49
C ARG A 92 -2.15 3.69 16.72
N SER A 93 -2.83 4.29 15.76
CA SER A 93 -4.28 4.51 15.73
C SER A 93 -4.74 4.58 14.28
N ILE A 94 -5.88 3.97 13.99
CA ILE A 94 -6.52 4.03 12.67
C ILE A 94 -7.27 5.37 12.52
N ILE A 95 -7.88 5.88 13.60
CA ILE A 95 -8.72 7.10 13.59
C ILE A 95 -8.29 8.03 14.73
N GLY A 96 -8.01 9.29 14.41
CA GLY A 96 -7.57 10.30 15.40
C GLY A 96 -6.28 9.96 16.19
N TYR A 97 -5.75 10.94 16.91
CA TYR A 97 -4.67 10.67 17.86
C TYR A 97 -5.26 10.16 19.18
N SER A 98 -5.04 8.89 19.50
CA SER A 98 -5.55 8.26 20.72
C SER A 98 -4.66 8.45 21.95
N ARG A 99 -3.50 9.12 21.83
CA ARG A 99 -2.55 9.29 22.94
C ARG A 99 -2.01 10.72 23.08
N VAL A 100 -2.53 11.66 22.30
CA VAL A 100 -2.09 13.07 22.33
C VAL A 100 -3.15 13.90 23.06
N PRO A 101 -2.82 14.50 24.21
CA PRO A 101 -3.74 15.42 24.89
C PRO A 101 -4.20 16.53 23.94
N GLY A 102 -5.51 16.64 23.70
CA GLY A 102 -6.10 17.63 22.79
C GLY A 102 -6.23 17.21 21.31
N GLY A 103 -5.69 16.05 20.92
CA GLY A 103 -5.76 15.52 19.53
C GLY A 103 -6.84 14.45 19.30
N TYR A 104 -7.68 14.20 20.29
CA TYR A 104 -8.73 13.19 20.21
C TYR A 104 -9.88 13.70 19.34
N ILE A 105 -10.28 12.89 18.36
CA ILE A 105 -11.60 13.05 17.73
C ILE A 105 -12.60 12.64 18.82
N ARG A 106 -13.28 13.62 19.44
CA ARG A 106 -14.47 13.34 20.23
C ARG A 106 -15.49 12.75 19.26
N ALA A 107 -15.76 11.45 19.37
CA ALA A 107 -17.01 10.93 18.86
C ALA A 107 -18.12 11.71 19.59
N HIS A 108 -18.91 12.46 18.82
CA HIS A 108 -20.17 13.02 19.29
C HIS A 108 -21.18 11.90 19.50
#